data_AF-A0A371IPK9-F1
#
_entry.id   AF-A0A371IPK9-F1
#
_cell.length_a   1.000
_cell.length_b   1.000
_cell.length_c   1.000
_cell.angle_alpha   90.00
_cell.angle_beta   90.00
_cell.angle_gamma   90.00
#
_symmetry.space_group_name_H-M   'P 1'
#
loop_
_entity.id
_entity.type
_entity.pdbx_description
1 polymer ?
#
loop_
_entity_poly.entity_id
_entity_poly.type
_entity_poly.pdbx_seq_one_letter_code
_entity_poly.pdbx_strand_id
1 'polypeptide(L)'
;SEEISDMLEAWVAFIQNPDSEIVEKLEMSKKEIKEAKSELLKMSVDSKDRYMYEKRKESILEKVSLIESAEQKGIEKGLKEGLKEGENRKTIEIAKNLIINGLDNELIKNATGLSIGEINILRNKK
;
A
#
# COMPACT_ATOMS: atom_id res chain seq x y z
N SER A 1 -16.47 27.41 3.51
CA SER A 1 -16.16 26.07 2.97
C SER A 1 -15.18 25.40 3.90
N GLU A 2 -15.20 24.07 3.95
CA GLU A 2 -14.34 23.24 4.80
C GLU A 2 -12.85 23.50 4.57
N GLU A 3 -12.46 23.79 3.31
CA GLU A 3 -11.08 24.15 2.93
C GLU A 3 -10.52 25.41 3.61
N ILE A 4 -11.36 26.42 3.88
CA ILE A 4 -10.92 27.65 4.56
C ILE A 4 -10.60 27.37 6.03
N SER A 5 -11.37 26.48 6.68
CA SER A 5 -11.12 26.05 8.06
C SER A 5 -9.82 25.26 8.16
N ASP A 6 -9.64 24.29 7.27
CA ASP A 6 -8.45 23.43 7.21
C ASP A 6 -7.17 24.25 6.97
N MET A 7 -7.22 25.25 6.08
CA MET A 7 -6.08 26.14 5.86
C MET A 7 -5.78 27.04 7.07
N LEU A 8 -6.80 27.53 7.78
CA LEU A 8 -6.62 28.33 8.99
C LEU A 8 -5.97 27.50 10.11
N GLU A 9 -6.43 26.27 10.30
CA GLU A 9 -5.86 25.32 11.26
C GLU A 9 -4.38 25.05 10.96
N ALA A 10 -4.04 24.88 9.67
CA ALA A 10 -2.66 24.72 9.24
C ALA A 10 -1.77 25.93 9.57
N TRP A 11 -2.27 27.15 9.36
CA TRP A 11 -1.56 28.38 9.73
C TRP A 11 -1.40 28.55 11.25
N VAL A 12 -2.45 28.22 12.03
CA VAL A 12 -2.38 28.29 13.49
C VAL A 12 -1.32 27.33 14.02
N ALA A 13 -1.28 26.09 13.52
CA ALA A 13 -0.25 25.12 13.87
C ALA A 13 1.16 25.63 13.52
N PHE A 14 1.33 26.22 12.33
CA PHE A 14 2.60 26.79 11.86
C PHE A 14 3.10 27.91 12.77
N ILE A 15 2.23 28.87 13.12
CA ILE A 15 2.60 30.01 13.97
C ILE A 15 2.92 29.57 15.40
N GLN A 16 2.19 28.58 15.93
CA GLN A 16 2.44 28.07 17.28
C GLN A 16 3.79 27.37 17.41
N ASN A 17 4.11 26.48 16.46
CA ASN A 17 5.40 25.82 16.42
C ASN A 17 5.70 25.37 14.98
N PRO A 18 6.52 26.13 14.23
CA PRO A 18 6.80 25.82 12.84
C PRO A 18 7.63 24.54 12.71
N ASP A 19 8.30 24.07 13.77
CA ASP A 19 9.09 22.83 13.81
C ASP A 19 8.32 21.64 14.38
N SER A 20 7.00 21.74 14.54
CA SER A 20 6.18 20.63 15.04
C SER A 20 5.94 19.55 13.98
N GLU A 21 5.76 18.30 14.43
CA GLU A 21 5.47 17.16 13.55
C GLU A 21 4.17 17.37 12.73
N ILE A 22 3.21 18.11 13.28
CA ILE A 22 1.96 18.46 12.59
C ILE A 22 2.25 19.37 11.40
N VAL A 23 3.04 20.43 11.62
CA VAL A 23 3.44 21.37 10.56
C VAL A 23 4.27 20.68 9.50
N GLU A 24 5.17 19.79 9.91
CA GLU A 24 6.02 19.02 8.99
C GLU A 24 5.19 18.09 8.07
N LYS A 25 4.10 17.50 8.58
CA LYS A 25 3.12 16.77 7.75
C LYS A 25 2.35 17.71 6.82
N LEU A 26 1.98 18.89 7.31
CA LEU A 26 1.29 19.91 6.50
C LEU A 26 2.19 20.46 5.39
N GLU A 27 3.51 20.57 5.58
CA GLU A 27 4.44 20.98 4.51
C GLU A 27 4.44 20.02 3.32
N MET A 28 4.16 18.73 3.55
CA MET A 28 4.09 17.73 2.47
C MET A 28 2.81 17.84 1.64
N SER A 29 1.72 18.35 2.24
CA SER A 29 0.38 18.37 1.62
C SER A 29 -0.12 19.78 1.25
N LYS A 30 0.39 20.82 1.90
CA LYS A 30 -0.01 22.23 1.72
C LYS A 30 1.18 23.06 1.26
N LYS A 31 1.10 23.57 0.03
CA LYS A 31 2.19 24.32 -0.61
C LYS A 31 2.52 25.61 0.14
N GLU A 32 1.51 26.29 0.67
CA GLU A 32 1.63 27.57 1.38
C GLU A 32 2.45 27.44 2.67
N ILE A 33 2.23 26.36 3.42
CA ILE A 33 2.97 26.08 4.66
C ILE A 33 4.44 25.78 4.35
N LYS A 34 4.69 25.00 3.29
CA LYS A 34 6.05 24.72 2.81
C LYS A 34 6.80 25.97 2.37
N GLU A 35 6.14 26.88 1.66
CA GLU A 35 6.72 28.15 1.23
C GLU A 35 7.02 29.06 2.43
N ALA A 36 6.08 29.18 3.38
CA ALA A 36 6.27 29.94 4.61
C ALA A 36 7.46 29.43 5.43
N LYS A 37 7.60 28.10 5.55
CA LYS A 37 8.76 27.49 6.21
C LYS A 37 10.07 27.82 5.49
N SER A 38 10.07 27.75 4.14
CA SER A 38 11.25 28.07 3.34
C SER A 38 11.71 29.52 3.55
N GLU A 39 10.78 30.47 3.57
CA GLU A 39 11.09 31.87 3.85
C GLU A 39 11.59 32.07 5.29
N LEU A 40 10.96 31.43 6.28
CA LEU A 40 11.44 31.44 7.66
C LEU A 40 12.90 30.95 7.78
N LEU A 41 13.25 29.89 7.05
CA LEU A 41 14.62 29.34 7.02
C LEU A 41 15.61 30.21 6.24
N LYS A 42 15.16 30.94 5.21
CA LYS A 42 15.99 31.94 4.51
C LYS A 42 16.31 33.12 5.41
N MET A 43 15.32 33.54 6.21
CA MET A 43 15.47 34.60 7.22
C MET A 43 16.29 34.15 8.42
N SER A 44 16.31 32.86 8.74
CA SER A 44 17.18 32.32 9.78
C SER A 44 18.66 32.46 9.39
N VAL A 45 19.42 33.13 10.27
CA VAL A 45 20.84 33.46 10.06
C VAL A 45 21.76 32.29 10.40
N ASP A 46 21.28 31.25 11.10
CA ASP A 46 22.10 30.14 11.55
C ASP A 46 22.18 28.98 10.53
N SER A 47 23.42 28.70 10.09
CA SER A 47 23.75 27.60 9.18
C SER A 47 23.47 26.21 9.75
N LYS A 48 23.54 26.05 11.08
CA LYS A 48 23.35 24.76 11.73
C LYS A 48 21.86 24.38 11.80
N ASP A 49 21.00 25.32 12.12
CA ASP A 49 19.54 25.13 12.07
C ASP A 49 19.05 24.75 10.67
N ARG A 50 19.58 25.40 9.62
CA ARG A 50 19.28 25.03 8.23
C ARG A 50 19.70 23.60 7.91
N TYR A 51 20.89 23.18 8.31
CA TYR A 51 21.38 21.82 8.08
C TYR A 51 20.52 20.77 8.80
N MET A 52 20.17 21.02 10.07
CA MET A 52 19.36 20.08 10.86
C MET A 52 17.94 19.94 10.29
N TYR A 53 17.36 21.02 9.76
CA TYR A 53 16.08 20.97 9.07
C TYR A 53 16.14 20.10 7.80
N GLU A 54 17.10 20.33 6.91
CA GLU A 54 17.25 19.53 5.68
C GLU A 54 17.45 18.04 6.00
N LYS A 55 18.25 17.71 7.03
CA LYS A 55 18.45 16.32 7.46
C LYS A 55 17.19 15.65 7.98
N ARG A 56 16.35 16.37 8.73
CA ARG A 56 15.05 15.85 9.20
C ARG A 56 14.11 15.58 8.04
N LYS A 57 14.00 16.54 7.13
CA LYS A 57 13.21 16.43 5.90
C LYS A 57 13.64 15.24 5.04
N GLU A 58 14.94 15.04 4.83
CA GLU A 58 15.48 13.86 4.14
C GLU A 58 15.04 12.55 4.81
N SER A 59 15.18 12.45 6.14
CA SER A 59 14.78 11.25 6.88
C SER A 59 13.29 10.94 6.80
N ILE A 60 12.44 11.97 6.76
CA ILE A 60 10.99 11.79 6.64
C ILE A 60 10.63 11.33 5.23
N LEU A 61 11.20 11.95 4.20
CA LEU A 61 10.98 11.52 2.81
C LEU A 61 11.40 10.06 2.61
N GLU A 62 12.53 9.66 3.22
CA GLU A 62 12.97 8.26 3.22
C GLU A 62 11.93 7.35 3.90
N LYS A 63 11.45 7.71 5.09
CA LYS A 63 10.42 6.93 5.80
C LYS A 63 9.12 6.81 5.00
N VAL A 64 8.63 7.91 4.42
CA VAL A 64 7.43 7.93 3.59
C VAL A 64 7.61 7.00 2.39
N SER A 65 8.73 7.12 1.68
CA SER A 65 9.04 6.27 0.53
C SER A 65 9.13 4.79 0.90
N LEU A 66 9.71 4.47 2.06
CA LEU A 66 9.77 3.09 2.57
C LEU A 66 8.38 2.53 2.87
N ILE A 67 7.50 3.33 3.49
CA ILE A 67 6.12 2.93 3.79
C ILE A 67 5.34 2.70 2.49
N GLU A 68 5.35 3.67 1.57
CA GLU A 68 4.66 3.55 0.27
C GLU A 68 5.14 2.32 -0.51
N SER A 69 6.45 2.07 -0.53
CA SER A 69 7.00 0.88 -1.18
C SER A 69 6.54 -0.42 -0.50
N ALA A 70 6.44 -0.43 0.83
CA ALA A 70 5.99 -1.60 1.58
C ALA A 70 4.50 -1.88 1.34
N GLU A 71 3.66 -0.84 1.35
CA GLU A 71 2.23 -0.94 1.05
C GLU A 71 1.98 -1.44 -0.37
N GLN A 72 2.65 -0.85 -1.36
CA GLN A 72 2.54 -1.27 -2.76
C GLN A 72 2.93 -2.74 -2.94
N LYS A 73 4.06 -3.17 -2.36
CA LYS A 73 4.49 -4.58 -2.39
C LYS A 73 3.48 -5.50 -1.70
N GLY A 74 2.89 -5.05 -0.59
CA GLY A 74 1.85 -5.79 0.13
C GLY A 74 0.62 -6.03 -0.75
N ILE A 75 0.14 -4.98 -1.42
CA ILE A 75 -1.01 -5.04 -2.34
C ILE A 75 -0.71 -5.97 -3.52
N GLU A 76 0.44 -5.81 -4.17
CA GLU A 76 0.83 -6.65 -5.31
C GLU A 76 0.93 -8.13 -4.93
N LYS A 77 1.54 -8.42 -3.78
CA LYS A 77 1.64 -9.79 -3.26
C LYS A 77 0.26 -10.36 -2.94
N GLY A 78 -0.58 -9.60 -2.25
CA GLY A 78 -1.95 -10.01 -1.90
C GLY A 78 -2.80 -10.28 -3.14
N LEU A 79 -2.72 -9.43 -4.16
CA LEU A 79 -3.44 -9.63 -5.41
C LEU A 79 -2.98 -10.90 -6.14
N LYS A 80 -1.66 -11.12 -6.23
CA LYS A 80 -1.08 -12.30 -6.89
C LYS A 80 -1.46 -13.59 -6.17
N GLU A 81 -1.38 -13.61 -4.83
CA GLU A 81 -1.77 -14.76 -4.03
C GLU A 81 -3.27 -15.02 -4.14
N GLY A 82 -4.10 -13.98 -4.07
CA GLY A 82 -5.56 -14.07 -4.21
C GLY A 82 -6.00 -14.59 -5.59
N LEU A 83 -5.39 -14.12 -6.68
CA LEU A 83 -5.66 -14.62 -8.03
C LEU A 83 -5.30 -16.10 -8.16
N LYS A 84 -4.12 -16.50 -7.68
CA LYS A 84 -3.67 -17.90 -7.72
C LYS A 84 -4.58 -18.81 -6.89
N GLU A 85 -4.98 -18.37 -5.69
CA GLU A 85 -5.90 -19.14 -4.87
C GLU A 85 -7.29 -19.25 -5.50
N GLY A 86 -7.79 -18.17 -6.11
CA GLY A 86 -9.05 -18.15 -6.85
C GLY A 86 -9.06 -19.13 -8.03
N GLU A 87 -8.01 -19.13 -8.85
CA GLU A 87 -7.85 -20.08 -9.96
C GLU A 87 -7.82 -21.53 -9.46
N ASN A 88 -7.05 -21.82 -8.42
CA ASN A 88 -6.99 -23.17 -7.84
C ASN A 88 -8.35 -23.63 -7.30
N ARG A 89 -9.07 -22.76 -6.58
CA ARG A 89 -10.42 -23.06 -6.06
C ARG A 89 -11.39 -23.35 -7.19
N LYS A 90 -11.38 -22.54 -8.26
CA LYS A 90 -12.22 -22.74 -9.44
C LYS A 90 -11.89 -24.06 -10.14
N THR A 91 -10.61 -24.37 -10.32
CA THR A 91 -10.16 -25.63 -10.92
C THR A 91 -10.65 -26.84 -10.12
N ILE A 92 -10.56 -26.79 -8.78
CA ILE A 92 -11.06 -27.85 -7.91
C ILE A 92 -12.59 -27.98 -8.00
N GLU A 93 -13.32 -26.85 -8.05
CA GLU A 93 -14.77 -26.85 -8.20
C GLU A 93 -15.22 -27.49 -9.53
N ILE A 94 -14.57 -27.11 -10.64
CA ILE A 94 -14.80 -27.72 -11.94
C ILE A 94 -14.53 -29.22 -11.87
N ALA A 95 -13.38 -29.63 -11.31
CA ALA A 95 -13.04 -31.04 -11.18
C ALA A 95 -14.09 -31.83 -10.39
N LYS A 96 -14.57 -31.29 -9.26
CA LYS A 96 -15.66 -31.89 -8.48
C LYS A 96 -16.94 -32.03 -9.27
N ASN A 97 -17.34 -30.99 -10.01
CA ASN A 97 -18.53 -31.03 -10.85
C ASN A 97 -18.40 -32.08 -11.95
N LEU A 98 -17.24 -32.20 -12.60
CA LEU A 98 -17.00 -33.24 -13.60
C LEU A 98 -17.01 -34.66 -13.00
N ILE A 99 -16.47 -34.84 -11.80
CA ILE A 99 -16.54 -36.11 -11.04
C ILE A 99 -17.99 -36.50 -10.77
N ILE A 100 -18.81 -35.55 -10.29
CA ILE A 100 -20.24 -35.77 -10.01
C ILE A 100 -21.00 -36.18 -11.28
N ASN A 101 -20.64 -35.59 -12.42
CA ASN A 101 -21.21 -35.93 -13.73
C ASN A 101 -20.69 -37.25 -14.31
N GLY A 102 -19.84 -37.99 -13.59
CA GLY A 102 -19.41 -39.33 -13.97
C GLY A 102 -18.33 -39.39 -15.05
N LEU A 103 -17.65 -38.27 -15.35
CA LEU A 103 -16.51 -38.28 -16.28
C LEU A 103 -15.35 -39.11 -15.72
N ASP A 104 -14.55 -39.74 -16.59
CA ASP A 104 -13.35 -40.46 -16.18
C ASP A 104 -12.17 -39.52 -15.85
N ASN A 105 -11.16 -40.07 -15.20
CA ASN A 105 -10.04 -39.30 -14.68
C ASN A 105 -9.13 -38.70 -15.77
N GLU A 106 -9.02 -39.32 -16.94
CA GLU A 106 -8.21 -38.76 -18.03
C GLU A 106 -8.89 -37.55 -18.67
N LEU A 107 -10.22 -37.60 -18.86
CA LEU A 107 -10.97 -36.44 -19.33
C LEU A 107 -10.93 -35.28 -18.33
N ILE A 108 -11.06 -35.55 -17.03
CA ILE A 108 -10.98 -34.51 -15.99
C ILE A 108 -9.58 -33.88 -15.95
N LYS A 109 -8.53 -34.68 -16.04
CA LYS A 109 -7.14 -34.21 -16.12
C LYS A 109 -6.95 -33.28 -17.32
N ASN A 110 -7.43 -33.67 -18.49
CA ASN A 110 -7.32 -32.84 -19.69
C ASN A 110 -8.11 -31.52 -19.59
N ALA A 111 -9.27 -31.53 -18.91
CA ALA A 111 -10.11 -30.34 -18.76
C ALA A 111 -9.63 -29.36 -17.67
N THR A 112 -8.99 -29.86 -16.61
CA THR A 112 -8.66 -29.08 -15.41
C THR A 112 -7.16 -28.88 -15.20
N GLY A 113 -6.32 -29.65 -15.88
CA GLY A 113 -4.87 -29.67 -15.68
C GLY A 113 -4.41 -30.35 -14.39
N LEU A 114 -5.33 -30.89 -13.58
CA LEU A 114 -4.99 -31.62 -12.35
C LEU A 114 -4.34 -32.97 -12.67
N SER A 115 -3.44 -33.41 -11.79
CA SER A 115 -2.88 -34.75 -11.85
C SER A 115 -3.93 -35.82 -11.49
N ILE A 116 -3.74 -37.04 -12.00
CA ILE A 116 -4.60 -38.18 -11.68
C ILE A 116 -4.63 -38.43 -10.15
N GLY A 117 -3.50 -38.20 -9.46
CA GLY A 117 -3.41 -38.31 -8.01
C GLY A 117 -4.34 -37.32 -7.29
N GLU A 118 -4.30 -36.03 -7.68
CA GLU A 118 -5.18 -35.00 -7.12
C GLU A 118 -6.67 -35.31 -7.39
N ILE A 119 -6.99 -35.78 -8.60
CA ILE A 119 -8.36 -36.17 -8.97
C ILE A 119 -8.84 -37.35 -8.11
N ASN A 120 -8.00 -38.36 -7.90
CA ASN A 120 -8.31 -39.49 -7.04
C ASN A 120 -8.54 -39.08 -5.58
N ILE A 121 -7.74 -38.13 -5.06
CA ILE A 121 -7.95 -37.56 -3.72
C ILE A 121 -9.31 -36.86 -3.66
N LEU A 122 -9.68 -36.09 -4.69
CA LEU A 122 -10.99 -35.41 -4.76
C LEU A 122 -12.16 -36.40 -4.80
N ARG A 123 -12.01 -37.56 -5.47
CA ARG A 123 -13.03 -38.63 -5.46
C ARG A 123 -13.20 -39.32 -4.12
N ASN A 124 -12.10 -39.49 -3.40
CA ASN A 124 -12.07 -40.24 -2.14
C ASN A 124 -12.39 -39.35 -0.92
N LYS A 125 -12.44 -38.02 -1.09
CA LYS A 125 -12.98 -37.10 -0.08
C LYS A 125 -14.51 -37.25 -0.01
N LYS A 126 -14.99 -38.03 0.95
CA LYS A 126 -16.39 -38.05 1.40
C LYS A 126 -16.77 -36.73 2.06
#